data_AF-A0A6V8K2Y3-F1
#
_entry.id   AF-A0A6V8K2Y3-F1
#
_cell.length_a   1.000
_cell.length_b   1.000
_cell.length_c   1.000
_cell.angle_alpha   90.00
_cell.angle_beta   90.00
_cell.angle_gamma   90.00
#
_symmetry.space_group_name_H-M   'P 1'
#
loop_
_entity.id
_entity.type
_entity.pdbx_description
1 polymer ?
#
loop_
_entity_poly.entity_id
_entity_poly.type
_entity_poly.pdbx_seq_one_letter_code
_entity_poly.pdbx_strand_id
1 'polypeptide(L)'
;MSRETTILEKLRPVSAVDTAWPAEARAAALEKLLRDGTAEPAAAPRRPGRRRLVLTAALTTGIIAAGAGVATAGGLLPESFTGPLSFWTSETGGEVDVQTARRVAQGPGPDGTVLSVWTGRSPAGTVCVAPMFEAPGPIDRPAPGDFRLAGGQCAPPGARPQPFGSLGGSSTPDGVHTTWATAGDAVRAELRLPGGSVRPALFAEGLFFFWYEAIPDVAPPTLVGYDAAGAVVAERQLPDWDRLGK
;
A
#
# COMPACT_ATOMS: atom_id res chain seq x y z
N MET A 1 10.40 20.69 -46.64
CA MET A 1 11.29 19.60 -46.16
C MET A 1 12.21 20.19 -45.09
N SER A 2 11.68 20.53 -43.91
CA SER A 2 11.37 19.70 -42.74
C SER A 2 12.46 19.82 -41.68
N ARG A 3 12.44 20.97 -41.00
CA ARG A 3 13.19 21.27 -39.75
C ARG A 3 12.66 20.47 -38.55
N GLU A 4 11.46 19.88 -38.67
CA GLU A 4 10.79 19.12 -37.60
C GLU A 4 11.39 17.74 -37.37
N THR A 5 12.01 17.13 -38.39
CA THR A 5 12.63 15.80 -38.26
C THR A 5 13.83 15.83 -37.32
N THR A 6 14.57 16.95 -37.28
CA THR A 6 15.78 17.13 -36.47
C THR A 6 15.53 17.25 -34.97
N ILE A 7 14.33 17.69 -34.55
CA ILE A 7 13.98 17.85 -33.13
C ILE A 7 13.53 16.52 -32.54
N LEU A 8 12.75 15.73 -33.30
CA LEU A 8 12.33 14.38 -32.91
C LEU A 8 13.52 13.43 -32.74
N GLU A 9 14.54 13.56 -33.59
CA GLU A 9 15.73 12.71 -33.52
C GLU A 9 16.60 13.01 -32.27
N LYS A 10 16.58 14.27 -31.79
CA LYS A 10 17.27 14.69 -30.55
C LYS A 10 16.51 14.35 -29.27
N LEU A 11 15.21 14.06 -29.36
CA LEU A 11 14.37 13.63 -28.25
C LEU A 11 14.24 12.11 -28.14
N ARG A 12 14.82 11.35 -29.08
CA ARG A 12 14.91 9.90 -28.92
C ARG A 12 15.85 9.61 -27.74
N PRO A 13 15.38 8.89 -26.71
CA PRO A 13 16.29 8.34 -25.72
C PRO A 13 17.33 7.53 -26.48
N VAL A 14 18.61 7.86 -26.34
CA VAL A 14 19.69 6.96 -26.77
C VAL A 14 19.72 5.85 -25.73
N SER A 15 18.72 4.96 -25.77
CA SER A 15 18.60 3.90 -24.81
C SER A 15 19.49 2.74 -25.23
N ALA A 16 20.60 2.57 -24.52
CA ALA A 16 21.36 1.33 -24.45
C ALA A 16 20.51 0.10 -24.04
N VAL A 17 19.22 0.31 -23.77
CA VAL A 17 18.18 -0.72 -23.57
C VAL A 17 17.96 -1.56 -24.84
N ASP A 18 18.14 -1.01 -26.04
CA ASP A 18 17.94 -1.76 -27.30
C ASP A 18 18.99 -2.88 -27.47
N THR A 19 20.21 -2.69 -26.95
CA THR A 19 21.26 -3.72 -26.95
C THR A 19 21.04 -4.84 -25.93
N ALA A 20 20.21 -4.61 -24.91
CA ALA A 20 19.88 -5.60 -23.88
C ALA A 20 18.60 -6.38 -24.17
N TRP A 21 17.88 -6.02 -25.24
CA TRP A 21 16.58 -6.60 -25.59
C TRP A 21 16.69 -7.41 -26.90
N PRO A 22 16.48 -8.74 -26.86
CA PRO A 22 16.48 -9.57 -28.07
C PRO A 22 15.40 -9.12 -29.07
N ALA A 23 15.76 -8.94 -30.35
CA ALA A 23 14.87 -8.37 -31.37
C ALA A 23 13.50 -9.07 -31.45
N GLU A 24 13.45 -10.38 -31.24
CA GLU A 24 12.22 -11.18 -31.24
C GLU A 24 11.29 -10.81 -30.08
N ALA A 25 11.83 -10.58 -28.87
CA ALA A 25 11.05 -10.17 -27.72
C ALA A 25 10.48 -8.75 -27.90
N ARG A 26 11.19 -7.89 -28.65
CA ARG A 26 10.72 -6.53 -28.97
C ARG A 26 9.58 -6.58 -29.99
N ALA A 27 9.72 -7.41 -31.03
CA ALA A 27 8.68 -7.61 -32.04
C ALA A 27 7.40 -8.17 -31.41
N ALA A 28 7.51 -9.17 -30.52
CA ALA A 28 6.37 -9.74 -29.81
C ALA A 28 5.68 -8.74 -28.88
N ALA A 29 6.45 -7.88 -28.19
CA ALA A 29 5.89 -6.83 -27.33
C ALA A 29 5.15 -5.76 -28.15
N LEU A 30 5.71 -5.35 -29.29
CA LEU A 30 5.08 -4.38 -30.19
C LEU A 30 3.79 -4.94 -30.81
N GLU A 31 3.81 -6.20 -31.26
CA GLU A 31 2.64 -6.86 -31.82
C GLU A 31 1.51 -6.96 -30.79
N LYS A 32 1.85 -7.27 -29.53
CA LYS A 32 0.90 -7.31 -28.42
C LYS A 32 0.28 -5.93 -28.15
N LEU A 33 1.10 -4.87 -28.09
CA LEU A 33 0.63 -3.50 -27.88
C LEU A 33 -0.30 -3.00 -29.00
N LEU A 34 0.03 -3.33 -30.26
CA LEU A 34 -0.80 -2.96 -31.40
C LEU A 34 -2.12 -3.73 -31.43
N ARG A 35 -2.12 -5.00 -31.00
CA ARG A 35 -3.32 -5.82 -30.89
C ARG A 35 -4.25 -5.34 -29.77
N ASP A 36 -3.67 -4.91 -28.65
CA ASP A 36 -4.40 -4.42 -27.48
C ASP A 36 -4.94 -2.98 -27.68
N GLY A 37 -4.32 -2.18 -28.56
CA GLY A 37 -4.72 -0.80 -28.85
C GLY A 37 -5.91 -0.63 -29.82
N THR A 38 -6.33 -1.69 -30.52
CA THR A 38 -7.41 -1.62 -31.53
C THR A 38 -8.79 -2.09 -31.05
N ALA A 39 -8.93 -2.48 -29.78
CA ALA A 39 -10.22 -2.93 -29.24
C ALA A 39 -11.03 -1.75 -28.68
N GLU A 40 -12.00 -1.27 -29.47
CA GLU A 40 -13.00 -0.29 -29.02
C GLU A 40 -13.88 -0.89 -27.89
N PRO A 41 -14.13 -0.19 -26.77
CA PRO A 41 -14.89 -0.75 -25.66
C PRO A 41 -16.36 -0.98 -26.05
N ALA A 42 -16.79 -2.24 -26.10
CA ALA A 42 -18.17 -2.60 -26.35
C ALA A 42 -19.10 -2.11 -25.23
N ALA A 43 -20.18 -1.43 -25.60
CA ALA A 43 -21.21 -0.95 -24.67
C ALA A 43 -21.87 -2.10 -23.89
N ALA A 44 -22.03 -1.92 -22.58
CA ALA A 44 -22.52 -2.95 -21.66
C ALA A 44 -24.03 -3.26 -21.84
N PRO A 45 -24.45 -4.54 -22.01
CA PRO A 45 -25.85 -4.92 -22.05
C PRO A 45 -26.41 -5.32 -20.66
N ARG A 46 -27.67 -4.94 -20.38
CA ARG A 46 -28.46 -5.26 -19.17
C ARG A 46 -28.84 -6.75 -19.09
N ARG A 47 -28.72 -7.36 -17.89
CA ARG A 47 -29.10 -8.77 -17.56
C ARG A 47 -30.60 -8.93 -17.24
N PRO A 48 -31.19 -10.14 -17.39
CA PRO A 48 -31.29 -11.09 -16.25
C PRO A 48 -31.21 -12.60 -16.61
N GLY A 49 -30.79 -13.47 -15.66
CA GLY A 49 -31.13 -14.91 -15.66
C GLY A 49 -30.04 -15.96 -15.36
N ARG A 50 -30.01 -16.45 -14.11
CA ARG A 50 -29.52 -17.74 -13.54
C ARG A 50 -28.58 -18.70 -14.34
N ARG A 51 -27.41 -19.02 -13.71
CA ARG A 51 -26.92 -20.33 -13.17
C ARG A 51 -25.44 -20.66 -13.49
N ARG A 52 -24.72 -21.01 -12.40
CA ARG A 52 -23.55 -21.92 -12.21
C ARG A 52 -22.13 -21.45 -12.60
N LEU A 53 -21.32 -21.28 -11.53
CA LEU A 53 -19.98 -21.84 -11.26
C LEU A 53 -18.91 -21.79 -12.38
N VAL A 54 -17.78 -21.12 -12.10
CA VAL A 54 -16.48 -21.71 -11.68
C VAL A 54 -15.46 -20.57 -11.47
N LEU A 55 -14.60 -20.77 -10.45
CA LEU A 55 -13.43 -19.97 -10.03
C LEU A 55 -12.39 -19.76 -11.18
N THR A 56 -11.34 -18.92 -11.17
CA THR A 56 -10.48 -18.33 -10.13
C THR A 56 -9.52 -17.33 -10.79
N ALA A 57 -9.18 -16.27 -10.03
CA ALA A 57 -7.88 -15.57 -9.88
C ALA A 57 -6.95 -15.25 -11.07
N ALA A 58 -6.56 -13.96 -11.17
CA ALA A 58 -5.17 -13.47 -11.10
C ALA A 58 -5.17 -11.93 -10.95
N LEU A 59 -4.81 -11.40 -9.78
CA LEU A 59 -3.50 -10.80 -9.48
C LEU A 59 -3.11 -9.63 -10.40
N THR A 60 -3.55 -8.42 -10.02
CA THR A 60 -3.03 -7.15 -10.52
C THR A 60 -2.14 -6.50 -9.46
N THR A 61 -0.85 -6.38 -9.77
CA THR A 61 0.07 -5.44 -9.11
C THR A 61 -0.01 -4.15 -9.92
N GLY A 62 -0.53 -3.07 -9.32
CA GLY A 62 -0.64 -1.77 -9.96
C GLY A 62 -0.97 -0.70 -8.93
N ILE A 63 0.02 0.13 -8.61
CA ILE A 63 -0.13 1.32 -7.78
C ILE A 63 -1.11 2.26 -8.49
N ILE A 64 -2.32 2.39 -7.94
CA ILE A 64 -3.25 3.45 -8.30
C ILE A 64 -3.35 4.38 -7.09
N ALA A 65 -2.55 5.45 -7.13
CA ALA A 65 -2.85 6.66 -6.40
C ALA A 65 -3.90 7.43 -7.22
N ALA A 66 -5.18 7.24 -6.91
CA ALA A 66 -6.25 8.14 -7.33
C ALA A 66 -7.40 8.02 -6.35
N GLY A 67 -7.63 9.09 -5.60
CA GLY A 67 -8.81 9.23 -4.76
C GLY A 67 -10.08 9.17 -5.62
N ALA A 68 -10.85 8.11 -5.42
CA ALA A 68 -12.28 8.05 -5.72
C ALA A 68 -12.87 7.06 -4.72
N GLY A 69 -13.55 7.59 -3.71
CA GLY A 69 -14.20 6.78 -2.68
C GLY A 69 -15.29 5.93 -3.32
N VAL A 70 -15.14 4.61 -3.21
CA VAL A 70 -16.24 3.69 -3.49
C VAL A 70 -17.06 3.64 -2.21
N ALA A 71 -18.30 4.15 -2.28
CA ALA A 71 -19.26 4.02 -1.20
C ALA A 71 -19.55 2.52 -1.01
N THR A 72 -19.01 1.95 0.07
CA THR A 72 -19.39 0.61 0.52
C THR A 72 -20.88 0.61 0.78
N ALA A 73 -21.59 -0.30 0.13
CA ALA A 73 -23.03 -0.43 0.23
C ALA A 73 -23.47 -0.68 1.70
N GLY A 74 -23.93 0.38 2.37
CA GLY A 74 -25.11 0.43 3.24
C GLY A 74 -25.31 -0.61 4.34
N GLY A 75 -24.27 -1.19 4.92
CA GLY A 75 -24.36 -2.09 6.07
C GLY A 75 -23.39 -1.69 7.17
N LEU A 76 -23.77 -1.90 8.44
CA LEU A 76 -22.85 -1.79 9.56
C LEU A 76 -21.73 -2.81 9.39
N LEU A 77 -20.51 -2.41 9.74
CA LEU A 77 -19.37 -3.31 9.85
C LEU A 77 -19.64 -4.35 10.96
N PRO A 78 -19.24 -5.61 10.75
CA PRO A 78 -19.49 -6.67 11.73
C PRO A 78 -18.73 -6.41 13.03
N GLU A 79 -19.28 -6.84 14.15
CA GLU A 79 -18.66 -6.68 15.47
C GLU A 79 -17.28 -7.34 15.57
N SER A 80 -17.09 -8.48 14.88
CA SER A 80 -15.79 -9.14 14.77
C SER A 80 -14.70 -8.23 14.21
N PHE A 81 -15.09 -7.26 13.37
CA PHE A 81 -14.21 -6.24 12.82
C PHE A 81 -14.10 -5.01 13.73
N THR A 82 -15.22 -4.51 14.25
CA THR A 82 -15.20 -3.25 15.01
C THR A 82 -14.69 -3.40 16.43
N GLY A 83 -14.84 -4.57 17.05
CA GLY A 83 -14.41 -4.83 18.43
C GLY A 83 -12.91 -4.62 18.63
N PRO A 84 -12.02 -5.25 17.82
CA PRO A 84 -10.58 -5.02 17.88
C PRO A 84 -10.15 -3.57 17.62
N LEU A 85 -10.98 -2.78 16.92
CA LEU A 85 -10.73 -1.36 16.62
C LEU A 85 -11.37 -0.40 17.64
N SER A 86 -11.94 -0.91 18.73
CA SER A 86 -12.58 -0.09 19.78
C SER A 86 -11.65 0.96 20.40
N PHE A 87 -10.33 0.77 20.29
CA PHE A 87 -9.34 1.74 20.76
C PHE A 87 -9.47 3.10 20.06
N TRP A 88 -9.96 3.16 18.82
CA TRP A 88 -10.21 4.41 18.11
C TRP A 88 -11.22 5.28 18.86
N THR A 89 -12.30 4.66 19.33
CA THR A 89 -13.32 5.34 20.13
C THR A 89 -12.72 5.80 21.46
N SER A 90 -11.93 4.96 22.16
CA SER A 90 -11.37 5.34 23.45
C SER A 90 -10.30 6.43 23.37
N GLU A 91 -9.41 6.39 22.37
CA GLU A 91 -8.32 7.36 22.20
C GLU A 91 -8.83 8.73 21.74
N THR A 92 -9.94 8.75 21.00
CA THR A 92 -10.52 9.98 20.45
C THR A 92 -11.70 10.50 21.25
N GLY A 93 -12.06 9.87 22.37
CA GLY A 93 -13.27 10.22 23.12
C GLY A 93 -14.57 10.07 22.31
N GLY A 94 -14.57 9.18 21.33
CA GLY A 94 -15.72 8.89 20.46
C GLY A 94 -15.82 9.76 19.20
N GLU A 95 -14.83 10.58 18.89
CA GLU A 95 -14.86 11.39 17.66
C GLU A 95 -14.78 10.57 16.38
N VAL A 96 -14.02 9.47 16.38
CA VAL A 96 -13.87 8.59 15.22
C VAL A 96 -14.79 7.37 15.36
N ASP A 97 -15.79 7.29 14.49
CA ASP A 97 -16.67 6.13 14.40
C ASP A 97 -16.04 5.02 13.55
N VAL A 98 -15.77 3.88 14.18
CA VAL A 98 -15.21 2.69 13.52
C VAL A 98 -16.12 2.17 12.40
N GLN A 99 -17.43 2.41 12.44
CA GLN A 99 -18.35 2.02 11.37
C GLN A 99 -18.06 2.73 10.04
N THR A 100 -17.29 3.83 10.08
CA THR A 100 -16.83 4.55 8.88
C THR A 100 -15.48 4.03 8.34
N ALA A 101 -14.91 3.01 9.00
CA ALA A 101 -13.61 2.47 8.63
C ALA A 101 -13.60 1.97 7.19
N ARG A 102 -12.54 2.33 6.47
CA ARG A 102 -12.31 1.90 5.09
C ARG A 102 -10.88 1.43 4.88
N ARG A 103 -10.73 0.39 4.07
CA ARG A 103 -9.44 -0.06 3.56
C ARG A 103 -8.95 0.97 2.53
N VAL A 104 -7.74 1.51 2.71
CA VAL A 104 -7.18 2.56 1.82
C VAL A 104 -5.89 2.15 1.13
N ALA A 105 -5.20 1.14 1.67
CA ALA A 105 -4.00 0.58 1.06
C ALA A 105 -3.91 -0.92 1.37
N GLN A 106 -3.28 -1.68 0.49
CA GLN A 106 -2.92 -3.06 0.74
C GLN A 106 -1.66 -3.47 -0.03
N GLY A 107 -0.93 -4.44 0.50
CA GLY A 107 0.24 -5.03 -0.13
C GLY A 107 0.59 -6.40 0.46
N PRO A 108 1.66 -7.03 -0.04
CA PRO A 108 2.08 -8.34 0.45
C PRO A 108 2.34 -8.33 1.96
N GLY A 109 1.75 -9.29 2.68
CA GLY A 109 2.01 -9.59 4.09
C GLY A 109 2.89 -10.84 4.27
N PRO A 110 3.18 -11.24 5.52
CA PRO A 110 3.82 -12.52 5.83
C PRO A 110 2.91 -13.69 5.44
N ASP A 111 3.52 -14.85 5.17
CA ASP A 111 2.83 -16.14 5.05
C ASP A 111 1.63 -16.16 4.07
N GLY A 112 1.72 -15.38 2.99
CA GLY A 112 0.67 -15.30 1.97
C GLY A 112 -0.56 -14.47 2.37
N THR A 113 -0.51 -13.76 3.52
CA THR A 113 -1.49 -12.74 3.89
C THR A 113 -1.27 -11.44 3.11
N VAL A 114 -2.18 -10.49 3.26
CA VAL A 114 -1.96 -9.10 2.85
C VAL A 114 -1.89 -8.21 4.07
N LEU A 115 -0.92 -7.29 4.08
CA LEU A 115 -0.95 -6.14 4.97
C LEU A 115 -1.94 -5.15 4.36
N SER A 116 -3.02 -4.87 5.07
CA SER A 116 -4.00 -3.85 4.72
C SER A 116 -3.95 -2.71 5.73
N VAL A 117 -4.19 -1.48 5.26
CA VAL A 117 -4.30 -0.29 6.11
C VAL A 117 -5.73 0.21 6.07
N TRP A 118 -6.34 0.28 7.25
CA TRP A 118 -7.68 0.80 7.46
C TRP A 118 -7.63 2.18 8.09
N THR A 119 -8.59 3.02 7.71
CA THR A 119 -8.67 4.41 8.20
C THR A 119 -10.09 4.75 8.59
N GLY A 120 -10.24 5.49 9.69
CA GLY A 120 -11.46 6.18 10.10
C GLY A 120 -11.15 7.66 10.27
N ARG A 121 -12.14 8.52 9.98
CA ARG A 121 -11.97 9.97 10.11
C ARG A 121 -13.18 10.61 10.81
N SER A 122 -12.93 11.51 11.74
CA SER A 122 -13.97 12.36 12.32
C SER A 122 -14.27 13.55 11.39
N PRO A 123 -15.47 14.15 11.47
CA PRO A 123 -15.76 15.40 10.76
C PRO A 123 -14.82 16.55 11.13
N ALA A 124 -14.29 16.54 12.36
CA ALA A 124 -13.34 17.54 12.85
C ALA A 124 -11.92 17.35 12.28
N GLY A 125 -11.64 16.22 11.62
CA GLY A 125 -10.35 15.94 10.96
C GLY A 125 -9.42 15.03 11.76
N THR A 126 -9.88 14.44 12.87
CA THR A 126 -9.17 13.36 13.57
C THR A 126 -9.08 12.15 12.65
N VAL A 127 -7.90 11.55 12.51
CA VAL A 127 -7.68 10.36 11.65
C VAL A 127 -7.15 9.23 12.51
N CYS A 128 -7.81 8.08 12.48
CA CYS A 128 -7.28 6.85 13.05
C CYS A 128 -6.88 5.89 11.94
N VAL A 129 -5.77 5.20 12.14
CA VAL A 129 -5.23 4.21 11.21
C VAL A 129 -4.99 2.89 11.92
N ALA A 130 -5.19 1.78 11.22
CA ALA A 130 -4.92 0.44 11.72
C ALA A 130 -4.36 -0.43 10.59
N PRO A 131 -3.05 -0.79 10.63
CA PRO A 131 -2.54 -1.89 9.83
C PRO A 131 -3.06 -3.23 10.36
N MET A 132 -3.38 -4.15 9.46
CA MET A 132 -3.79 -5.51 9.82
C MET A 132 -3.41 -6.52 8.75
N PHE A 133 -3.18 -7.76 9.17
CA PHE A 133 -3.00 -8.89 8.28
C PHE A 133 -4.33 -9.62 8.07
N GLU A 134 -4.72 -9.78 6.81
CA GLU A 134 -5.97 -10.45 6.41
C GLU A 134 -5.69 -11.38 5.21
N ALA A 135 -6.63 -12.28 4.91
CA ALA A 135 -6.54 -13.14 3.72
C ALA A 135 -6.40 -12.30 2.44
N PRO A 136 -5.78 -12.75 1.34
CA PRO A 136 -5.63 -11.95 0.12
C PRO A 136 -6.96 -11.69 -0.60
N GLY A 137 -7.07 -10.55 -1.30
CA GLY A 137 -8.25 -10.21 -2.11
C GLY A 137 -8.29 -8.77 -2.63
N PRO A 138 -9.38 -8.38 -3.32
CA PRO A 138 -9.57 -7.01 -3.80
C PRO A 138 -9.66 -5.99 -2.66
N ILE A 139 -9.21 -4.76 -2.89
CA ILE A 139 -9.18 -3.71 -1.87
C ILE A 139 -10.58 -3.26 -1.41
N ASP A 140 -11.57 -3.38 -2.28
CA ASP A 140 -12.96 -2.94 -2.09
C ASP A 140 -13.88 -4.03 -1.53
N ARG A 141 -13.33 -5.21 -1.21
CA ARG A 141 -14.09 -6.29 -0.58
C ARG A 141 -14.60 -5.88 0.82
N PRO A 142 -15.64 -6.55 1.33
CA PRO A 142 -16.14 -6.34 2.69
C PRO A 142 -15.04 -6.46 3.77
N ALA A 143 -15.32 -5.90 4.95
CA ALA A 143 -14.45 -6.08 6.10
C ALA A 143 -14.27 -7.57 6.43
N PRO A 144 -13.04 -8.00 6.79
CA PRO A 144 -12.76 -9.38 7.10
C PRO A 144 -13.48 -9.81 8.38
N GLY A 145 -13.95 -11.06 8.41
CA GLY A 145 -14.38 -11.71 9.64
C GLY A 145 -13.19 -12.14 10.50
N ASP A 146 -12.11 -12.60 9.85
CA ASP A 146 -10.88 -13.06 10.47
C ASP A 146 -9.69 -12.21 10.02
N PHE A 147 -8.98 -11.61 10.97
CA PHE A 147 -7.79 -10.80 10.72
C PHE A 147 -6.93 -10.72 11.99
N ARG A 148 -5.68 -10.30 11.82
CA ARG A 148 -4.77 -9.97 12.91
C ARG A 148 -4.49 -8.48 12.90
N LEU A 149 -4.92 -7.77 13.93
CA LEU A 149 -4.57 -6.37 14.14
C LEU A 149 -3.06 -6.24 14.37
N ALA A 150 -2.42 -5.32 13.65
CA ALA A 150 -0.97 -5.12 13.66
C ALA A 150 -0.60 -3.74 14.19
N GLY A 151 -1.35 -3.27 15.19
CA GLY A 151 -1.23 -1.95 15.81
C GLY A 151 -2.16 -0.91 15.19
N GLY A 152 -1.80 0.36 15.38
CA GLY A 152 -2.54 1.52 14.90
C GLY A 152 -2.30 2.74 15.77
N GLN A 153 -2.85 3.86 15.34
CA GLN A 153 -2.79 5.12 16.11
C GLN A 153 -3.89 6.08 15.64
N CYS A 154 -4.24 7.03 16.50
CA CYS A 154 -5.06 8.18 16.14
C CYS A 154 -4.23 9.47 16.16
N ALA A 155 -4.48 10.35 15.19
CA ALA A 155 -3.89 11.67 15.09
C ALA A 155 -5.00 12.74 15.16
N PRO A 156 -4.90 13.73 16.07
CA PRO A 156 -5.87 14.82 16.15
C PRO A 156 -5.80 15.72 14.92
N PRO A 157 -6.84 16.53 14.67
CA PRO A 157 -6.82 17.50 13.58
C PRO A 157 -5.71 18.51 13.77
N GLY A 158 -5.04 18.87 12.68
CA GLY A 158 -3.93 19.83 12.72
C GLY A 158 -2.69 19.32 13.45
N ALA A 159 -2.55 18.00 13.65
CA ALA A 159 -1.29 17.41 14.07
C ALA A 159 -0.15 17.93 13.18
N ARG A 160 0.89 18.49 13.81
CA ARG A 160 1.99 19.11 13.07
C ARG A 160 2.65 18.06 12.16
N PRO A 161 3.00 18.43 10.91
CA PRO A 161 3.82 17.57 10.07
C PRO A 161 5.08 17.15 10.83
N GLN A 162 5.28 15.86 10.94
CA GLN A 162 6.49 15.31 11.57
C GLN A 162 7.55 15.08 10.49
N PRO A 163 8.84 15.23 10.82
CA PRO A 163 9.91 14.87 9.90
C PRO A 163 9.80 13.40 9.51
N PHE A 164 10.40 13.03 8.38
CA PHE A 164 10.42 11.63 7.97
C PHE A 164 11.02 10.74 9.06
N GLY A 165 10.41 9.56 9.27
CA GLY A 165 10.98 8.52 10.11
C GLY A 165 10.72 8.65 11.61
N SER A 166 9.71 9.42 12.03
CA SER A 166 9.10 9.24 13.35
C SER A 166 8.34 7.93 13.35
N LEU A 167 8.68 7.01 14.27
CA LEU A 167 8.27 5.62 14.21
C LEU A 167 7.20 5.28 15.25
N GLY A 168 6.21 4.51 14.82
CA GLY A 168 5.39 3.65 15.67
C GLY A 168 5.47 2.22 15.18
N GLY A 169 4.97 1.27 15.97
CA GLY A 169 5.00 -0.12 15.57
C GLY A 169 4.39 -1.04 16.62
N SER A 170 4.30 -2.31 16.25
CA SER A 170 3.92 -3.42 17.11
C SER A 170 4.71 -4.67 16.69
N SER A 171 4.89 -5.59 17.63
CA SER A 171 5.47 -6.91 17.39
C SER A 171 4.43 -7.99 17.66
N THR A 172 4.63 -9.16 17.07
CA THR A 172 3.84 -10.35 17.38
C THR A 172 4.74 -11.44 17.98
N PRO A 173 4.21 -12.41 18.74
CA PRO A 173 5.03 -13.44 19.39
C PRO A 173 5.83 -14.33 18.42
N ASP A 174 5.36 -14.45 17.18
CA ASP A 174 6.02 -15.12 16.05
C ASP A 174 7.13 -14.28 15.40
N GLY A 175 7.45 -13.09 15.94
CA GLY A 175 8.55 -12.25 15.46
C GLY A 175 8.21 -11.40 14.23
N VAL A 176 6.93 -11.17 13.94
CA VAL A 176 6.52 -10.23 12.88
C VAL A 176 6.39 -8.82 13.45
N HIS A 177 7.26 -7.94 12.98
CA HIS A 177 7.24 -6.52 13.34
C HIS A 177 6.46 -5.76 12.28
N THR A 178 5.47 -5.00 12.72
CA THR A 178 4.79 -4.00 11.90
C THR A 178 5.26 -2.63 12.35
N THR A 179 5.67 -1.79 11.40
CA THR A 179 6.20 -0.46 11.68
C THR A 179 5.53 0.53 10.77
N TRP A 180 5.23 1.72 11.29
CA TRP A 180 4.85 2.85 10.48
C TRP A 180 5.74 4.05 10.77
N ALA A 181 6.03 4.80 9.71
CA ALA A 181 6.90 5.96 9.74
C ALA A 181 6.16 7.16 9.17
N THR A 182 6.32 8.32 9.79
CA THR A 182 5.88 9.59 9.20
C THR A 182 6.59 9.84 7.89
N ALA A 183 5.83 10.28 6.87
CA ALA A 183 6.38 10.50 5.54
C ALA A 183 7.24 11.76 5.44
N GLY A 184 6.91 12.82 6.19
CA GLY A 184 7.57 14.12 6.05
C GLY A 184 7.55 14.57 4.58
N ASP A 185 8.72 14.88 4.03
CA ASP A 185 8.89 15.28 2.62
C ASP A 185 9.11 14.09 1.67
N ALA A 186 9.20 12.85 2.18
CA ALA A 186 9.38 11.67 1.35
C ALA A 186 8.03 11.28 0.69
N VAL A 187 8.06 10.99 -0.61
CA VAL A 187 6.89 10.52 -1.38
C VAL A 187 6.88 9.01 -1.58
N ARG A 188 8.02 8.36 -1.34
CA ARG A 188 8.19 6.91 -1.39
C ARG A 188 9.13 6.49 -0.27
N ALA A 189 8.93 5.29 0.26
CA ALA A 189 9.86 4.69 1.20
C ALA A 189 9.96 3.17 1.01
N GLU A 190 11.05 2.60 1.50
CA GLU A 190 11.29 1.15 1.49
C GLU A 190 12.05 0.72 2.75
N LEU A 191 11.94 -0.57 3.09
CA LEU A 191 12.87 -1.23 4.00
C LEU A 191 13.89 -2.01 3.18
N ARG A 192 15.17 -1.77 3.45
CA ARG A 192 16.27 -2.62 3.04
C ARG A 192 16.49 -3.66 4.13
N LEU A 193 16.19 -4.91 3.82
CA LEU A 193 16.33 -6.03 4.74
C LEU A 193 17.81 -6.48 4.79
N PRO A 194 18.27 -7.06 5.91
CA PRO A 194 19.66 -7.53 6.05
C PRO A 194 20.10 -8.54 4.98
N GLY A 195 19.15 -9.33 4.44
CA GLY A 195 19.39 -10.27 3.34
C GLY A 195 19.50 -9.63 1.95
N GLY A 196 19.52 -8.30 1.84
CA GLY A 196 19.63 -7.56 0.58
C GLY A 196 18.31 -7.40 -0.20
N SER A 197 17.23 -8.01 0.27
CA SER A 197 15.90 -7.79 -0.30
C SER A 197 15.33 -6.42 0.13
N VAL A 198 14.49 -5.85 -0.73
CA VAL A 198 13.84 -4.56 -0.50
C VAL A 198 12.34 -4.75 -0.40
N ARG A 199 11.72 -4.07 0.56
CA ARG A 199 10.27 -4.09 0.76
C ARG A 199 9.69 -2.69 0.62
N PRO A 200 8.81 -2.43 -0.36
CA PRO A 200 8.19 -1.11 -0.52
C PRO A 200 7.20 -0.83 0.61
N ALA A 201 7.05 0.46 0.94
CA ALA A 201 6.02 0.93 1.87
C ALA A 201 4.62 0.86 1.26
N LEU A 202 3.62 0.70 2.13
CA LEU A 202 2.27 1.18 1.85
C LEU A 202 2.12 2.62 2.35
N PHE A 203 1.56 3.51 1.55
CA PHE A 203 1.33 4.90 1.95
C PHE A 203 -0.14 5.14 2.25
N ALA A 204 -0.43 5.65 3.44
CA ALA A 204 -1.78 6.08 3.82
C ALA A 204 -1.70 7.16 4.90
N GLU A 205 -2.52 8.19 4.79
CA GLU A 205 -2.69 9.23 5.82
C GLU A 205 -1.37 9.88 6.28
N GLY A 206 -0.43 10.08 5.36
CA GLY A 206 0.87 10.70 5.66
C GLY A 206 1.86 9.76 6.38
N LEU A 207 1.55 8.47 6.43
CA LEU A 207 2.39 7.42 7.02
C LEU A 207 2.78 6.39 5.97
N PHE A 208 4.01 5.88 6.09
CA PHE A 208 4.50 4.70 5.42
C PHE A 208 4.40 3.50 6.34
N PHE A 209 3.73 2.44 5.92
CA PHE A 209 3.55 1.19 6.66
C PHE A 209 4.40 0.08 6.06
N PHE A 210 4.98 -0.72 6.95
CA PHE A 210 5.87 -1.82 6.64
C PHE A 210 5.61 -2.99 7.59
N TRP A 211 6.09 -4.15 7.19
CA TRP A 211 6.31 -5.27 8.10
C TRP A 211 7.65 -5.91 7.80
N TYR A 212 8.21 -6.65 8.76
CA TYR A 212 9.37 -7.54 8.58
C TYR A 212 9.39 -8.62 9.67
N GLU A 213 10.03 -9.75 9.36
CA GLU A 213 10.35 -10.77 10.37
C GLU A 213 11.65 -10.36 11.06
N ALA A 214 11.63 -10.23 12.38
CA ALA A 214 12.86 -10.09 13.15
C ALA A 214 13.58 -11.42 13.19
N ILE A 215 14.89 -11.36 12.94
CA ILE A 215 15.77 -12.52 13.03
C ILE A 215 16.68 -12.29 14.24
N PRO A 216 16.68 -13.20 15.24
CA PRO A 216 17.55 -13.08 16.39
C PRO A 216 19.00 -12.85 15.97
N ASP A 217 19.68 -11.95 16.66
CA ASP A 217 21.08 -11.58 16.44
C ASP A 217 21.41 -10.96 15.06
N VAL A 218 20.39 -10.65 14.24
CA VAL A 218 20.54 -9.91 12.99
C VAL A 218 20.09 -8.47 13.20
N ALA A 219 20.87 -7.53 12.65
CA ALA A 219 20.57 -6.11 12.77
C ALA A 219 19.21 -5.77 12.12
N PRO A 220 18.40 -4.85 12.70
CA PRO A 220 17.11 -4.49 12.13
C PRO A 220 17.24 -3.90 10.70
N PRO A 221 16.16 -3.94 9.90
CA PRO A 221 16.13 -3.35 8.57
C PRO A 221 16.44 -1.85 8.57
N THR A 222 16.87 -1.36 7.41
CA THR A 222 17.11 0.07 7.19
C THR A 222 15.94 0.69 6.44
N LEU A 223 15.31 1.70 7.04
CA LEU A 223 14.29 2.53 6.43
C LEU A 223 14.93 3.60 5.55
N VAL A 224 14.47 3.71 4.31
CA VAL A 224 14.94 4.70 3.34
C VAL A 224 13.75 5.45 2.76
N GLY A 225 13.81 6.77 2.81
CA GLY A 225 12.82 7.68 2.22
C GLY A 225 13.37 8.35 0.97
N TYR A 226 12.51 8.55 -0.02
CA TYR A 226 12.84 9.15 -1.30
C TYR A 226 11.93 10.34 -1.63
N ASP A 227 12.49 11.37 -2.26
CA ASP A 227 11.73 12.44 -2.88
C ASP A 227 11.10 12.01 -4.22
N ALA A 228 10.40 12.94 -4.88
CA ALA A 228 9.74 12.71 -6.16
C ALA A 228 10.72 12.50 -7.34
N ALA A 229 11.96 12.95 -7.21
CA ALA A 229 13.01 12.68 -8.19
C ALA A 229 13.68 11.30 -7.98
N GLY A 230 13.35 10.62 -6.87
CA GLY A 230 13.95 9.35 -6.47
C GLY A 230 15.26 9.51 -5.72
N ALA A 231 15.63 10.72 -5.29
CA ALA A 231 16.79 10.94 -4.44
C ALA A 231 16.47 10.56 -2.99
N VAL A 232 17.47 10.01 -2.28
CA VAL A 232 17.33 9.65 -0.86
C VAL A 232 17.26 10.94 -0.04
N VAL A 233 16.16 11.14 0.69
CA VAL A 233 16.00 12.27 1.62
C VAL A 233 16.40 11.91 3.04
N ALA A 234 16.33 10.63 3.40
CA ALA A 234 16.74 10.13 4.69
C ALA A 234 16.92 8.60 4.67
N GLU A 235 17.85 8.13 5.48
CA GLU A 235 18.13 6.72 5.70
C GLU A 235 18.40 6.49 7.20
N ARG A 236 17.76 5.48 7.79
CA ARG A 236 17.89 5.18 9.22
C ARG A 236 17.64 3.69 9.48
N GLN A 237 18.48 3.08 10.31
CA GLN A 237 18.21 1.75 10.83
C GLN A 237 17.03 1.77 11.81
N LEU A 238 16.08 0.85 11.63
CA LEU A 238 14.98 0.69 12.57
C LEU A 238 15.51 0.30 13.96
N PRO A 239 14.82 0.70 15.04
CA PRO A 239 15.21 0.25 16.36
C PRO A 239 15.00 -1.26 16.51
N ASP A 240 15.75 -1.84 17.42
CA ASP A 240 15.56 -3.21 17.87
C ASP A 240 14.37 -3.23 18.85
N TRP A 241 13.18 -3.54 18.34
CA TRP A 241 11.94 -3.48 19.14
C TRP A 241 11.92 -4.50 20.27
N ASP A 242 12.56 -5.67 20.10
CA ASP A 242 12.64 -6.71 21.12
C ASP A 242 13.45 -6.24 22.33
N ARG A 243 14.48 -5.43 22.11
CA ARG A 243 15.25 -4.79 23.18
C ARG A 243 14.54 -3.62 23.85
N LEU A 244 13.51 -3.05 23.21
CA LEU A 244 12.76 -1.92 23.74
C LEU A 244 11.55 -2.33 24.59
N GLY A 245 11.23 -3.63 24.68
CA GLY A 245 10.16 -4.14 25.54
C GLY A 245 8.77 -3.61 25.18
N LYS A 246 8.51 -3.37 23.88
CA LYS A 246 7.24 -2.89 23.34
C LYS A 246 6.50 -3.98 22.57
#